data_AF-A0A117R3Z1-F1
#
_entry.id   AF-A0A117R3Z1-F1
#
_cell.length_a   1.000
_cell.length_b   1.000
_cell.length_c   1.000
_cell.angle_alpha   90.00
_cell.angle_beta   90.00
_cell.angle_gamma   90.00
#
_symmetry.space_group_name_H-M   'P 1'
#
loop_
_entity.id
_entity.type
_entity.pdbx_description
1 polymer ?
#
loop_
_entity_poly.entity_id
_entity_poly.type
_entity_poly.pdbx_seq_one_letter_code
_entity_poly.pdbx_strand_id
1 'polypeptide(L)' 'MFMRCSNCGGSLQEFRALTDDEKKFVREHKPRHTRLGSYYRCARDGCLRYQRLGDQNDGGSFPEPEK' A
#
# COMPACT_ATOMS: atom_id res chain seq x y z
N MET A 1 -4.04 -4.55 -10.17
CA MET A 1 -3.96 -5.97 -9.73
C MET A 1 -4.94 -6.19 -8.58
N PHE A 2 -5.46 -7.40 -8.35
CA PHE A 2 -6.41 -7.64 -7.25
C PHE A 2 -5.75 -8.38 -6.09
N MET A 3 -5.91 -7.85 -4.87
CA MET A 3 -5.39 -8.45 -3.64
C MET A 3 -6.36 -8.24 -2.49
N ARG A 4 -6.28 -9.12 -1.47
CA ARG A 4 -7.03 -8.92 -0.23
C ARG A 4 -6.48 -7.70 0.51
N CYS A 5 -7.38 -6.80 0.90
CA CYS A 5 -7.03 -5.60 1.65
C CYS A 5 -7.56 -5.69 3.08
N SER A 6 -6.67 -5.69 4.06
CA SER A 6 -7.04 -5.74 5.48
C SER A 6 -7.89 -4.53 5.90
N ASN A 7 -7.61 -3.33 5.36
CA ASN A 7 -8.39 -2.12 5.68
C ASN A 7 -9.79 -2.12 5.05
N CYS A 8 -10.04 -2.97 4.04
CA CYS A 8 -11.35 -3.13 3.42
C CYS A 8 -12.08 -4.38 3.94
N GLY A 9 -11.84 -4.78 5.19
CA GLY A 9 -12.45 -5.97 5.79
C GLY A 9 -11.99 -7.29 5.17
N GLY A 10 -10.79 -7.33 4.57
CA GLY A 10 -10.24 -8.53 3.94
C GLY A 10 -10.80 -8.84 2.55
N SER A 11 -11.62 -7.96 1.98
CA SER A 11 -12.17 -8.11 0.61
C SER A 11 -11.08 -7.99 -0.46
N LEU A 12 -11.32 -8.64 -1.62
CA LEU A 12 -10.51 -8.43 -2.82
C LEU A 12 -10.75 -7.02 -3.35
N GLN A 13 -9.67 -6.25 -3.45
CA GLN A 13 -9.70 -4.88 -3.95
C GLN A 13 -8.69 -4.73 -5.07
N GLU A 14 -8.91 -3.75 -5.94
CA GLU A 14 -7.89 -3.34 -6.88
C GLU A 14 -6.77 -2.59 -6.14
N PHE A 15 -5.55 -2.85 -6.58
CA PHE A 15 -4.33 -2.20 -6.14
C PHE A 15 -3.59 -1.65 -7.35
N ARG A 16 -3.15 -0.40 -7.20
CA ARG A 16 -2.35 0.33 -8.17
C ARG A 16 -0.91 0.48 -7.70
N ALA A 17 0.00 0.74 -8.64
CA ALA A 17 1.38 1.06 -8.31
C ALA A 17 1.42 2.30 -7.39
N LEU A 18 2.45 2.35 -6.54
CA LEU A 18 2.71 3.54 -5.74
C LEU A 18 3.12 4.72 -6.62
N THR A 19 2.65 5.91 -6.27
CA THR A 19 3.19 7.18 -6.80
C THR A 19 4.59 7.43 -6.25
N ASP A 20 5.32 8.40 -6.78
CA ASP A 20 6.68 8.67 -6.31
C ASP A 20 6.72 9.21 -4.88
N ASP A 21 5.72 9.98 -4.45
CA ASP A 21 5.62 10.44 -3.06
C ASP A 21 5.24 9.30 -2.10
N GLU A 22 4.35 8.40 -2.53
CA GLU A 22 4.05 7.18 -1.77
C GLU A 22 5.28 6.27 -1.66
N LYS A 23 6.09 6.16 -2.72
CA LYS A 23 7.36 5.42 -2.66
C LYS A 23 8.33 6.06 -1.66
N LYS A 24 8.43 7.39 -1.60
CA LYS A 24 9.26 8.09 -0.60
C LYS A 24 8.80 7.74 0.80
N PHE A 25 7.49 7.84 1.07
CA PHE A 25 6.93 7.45 2.37
C PHE A 25 7.27 6.00 2.74
N VAL A 26 7.03 5.06 1.84
CA VAL A 26 7.33 3.64 2.09
C VAL A 26 8.82 3.42 2.32
N ARG A 27 9.69 4.15 1.63
CA ARG A 27 11.15 4.08 1.79
C ARG A 27 11.62 4.53 3.17
N GLU A 28 10.98 5.53 3.77
CA GLU A 28 11.29 6.00 5.11
C GLU A 28 10.82 5.03 6.20
N HIS A 29 9.75 4.28 5.93
CA HIS A 29 9.11 3.39 6.90
C HIS A 29 9.49 1.90 6.74
N LYS A 30 10.34 1.57 5.75
CA LYS A 30 10.78 0.20 5.47
C LYS A 30 12.30 0.12 5.39
N PRO A 31 12.90 -1.06 5.59
CA PRO A 31 14.34 -1.24 5.47
C PRO A 31 14.89 -0.75 4.13
N ARG A 32 16.10 -0.20 4.11
CA ARG A 32 16.70 0.43 2.91
C ARG A 32 16.85 -0.50 1.70
N HIS A 33 16.92 -1.81 1.91
CA HIS A 33 17.00 -2.83 0.85
C HIS A 33 15.62 -3.28 0.31
N THR A 34 14.54 -2.65 0.77
CA THR A 34 13.18 -2.94 0.34
C THR A 34 12.97 -2.61 -1.13
N ARG A 35 12.47 -3.56 -1.91
CA ARG A 35 12.11 -3.36 -3.32
C ARG A 35 10.77 -2.62 -3.41
N LEU A 36 10.80 -1.29 -3.50
CA LEU A 36 9.60 -0.45 -3.55
C LEU A 36 8.64 -0.79 -4.70
N GLY A 37 9.17 -1.28 -5.83
CA GLY A 37 8.35 -1.73 -6.97
C GLY A 37 7.48 -2.96 -6.68
N SER A 38 7.68 -3.63 -5.54
CA SER A 38 6.83 -4.73 -5.08
C SER A 38 5.66 -4.27 -4.21
N TYR A 39 5.55 -2.98 -3.86
CA TYR A 39 4.46 -2.45 -3.05
C TYR A 39 3.43 -1.74 -3.92
N TYR A 40 2.17 -1.86 -3.52
CA TYR A 40 1.02 -1.31 -4.22
C TYR A 40 0.04 -0.72 -3.20
N ARG A 41 -0.70 0.31 -3.62
CA ARG A 41 -1.73 0.96 -2.80
C ARG A 41 -3.11 0.48 -3.25
N CYS A 42 -3.99 0.23 -2.29
CA CYS A 42 -5.39 -0.05 -2.58
C CYS A 42 -6.01 1.13 -3.34
N ALA A 43 -6.64 0.86 -4.48
CA ALA A 43 -7.24 1.86 -5.34
C ALA A 43 -8.67 2.25 -4.93
N ARG A 44 -9.23 1.59 -3.92
CA ARG A 44 -10.55 1.94 -3.39
C ARG A 44 -10.50 3.34 -2.74
N ASP A 45 -11.46 4.17 -3.09
CA ASP A 45 -11.62 5.49 -2.48
C ASP A 45 -11.68 5.42 -0.95
N GLY A 46 -10.94 6.31 -0.30
CA GLY A 46 -10.80 6.35 1.16
C GLY A 46 -9.89 5.27 1.74
N CYS A 47 -9.41 4.29 0.96
CA CYS A 47 -8.47 3.30 1.47
C CYS A 47 -7.02 3.80 1.37
N LEU A 48 -6.33 3.76 2.51
CA LEU A 48 -4.93 4.19 2.64
C LEU A 48 -3.95 3.01 2.74
N ARG A 49 -4.43 1.77 2.59
CA ARG A 49 -3.58 0.57 2.68
C ARG A 49 -2.56 0.55 1.54
N TYR A 50 -1.30 0.34 1.87
CA TYR A 50 -0.31 -0.20 0.95
C TYR A 50 0.18 -1.55 1.45
N GLN A 51 0.52 -2.44 0.53
CA GLN A 51 1.07 -3.76 0.85
C GLN A 51 1.90 -4.31 -0.30
N ARG A 52 2.73 -5.30 0.02
CA ARG A 52 3.54 -6.01 -0.94
C ARG A 52 2.68 -6.96 -1.79
N LEU A 53 3.01 -7.08 -3.07
CA LEU A 53 2.40 -8.07 -3.95
C LEU A 53 2.62 -9.48 -3.40
N GLY A 54 1.51 -10.21 -3.19
CA GLY A 54 1.53 -11.58 -2.68
C GLY A 54 1.67 -11.72 -1.15
N ASP A 55 1.86 -10.62 -0.41
CA ASP A 55 1.97 -10.64 1.05
C ASP A 55 1.16 -9.49 1.65
N GLN A 56 -0.06 -9.79 2.09
CA GLN A 56 -0.97 -8.81 2.70
C GLN A 56 -0.53 -8.34 4.09
N ASN A 57 0.36 -9.08 4.75
CA ASN A 57 0.86 -8.75 6.09
C ASN A 57 2.04 -7.78 5.99
N ASP A 58 2.83 -7.87 4.93
CA ASP A 58 3.88 -6.88 4.64
C ASP A 58 3.30 -5.61 3.99
N GLY A 59 2.88 -4.68 4.83
CA GLY A 59 2.33 -3.40 4.38
C GLY A 59 2.17 -2.40 5.51
N GLY A 60 1.46 -1.31 5.24
CA GLY A 60 1.10 -0.27 6.20
C GLY A 60 -0.10 0.53 5.70
N SER A 61 -0.41 1.62 6.40
CA SER A 61 -1.38 2.61 5.94
C SER A 61 -0.67 3.94 5.74
N PHE A 62 -0.99 4.64 4.66
CA PHE A 62 -0.62 6.05 4.54
C PHE A 62 -1.36 6.88 5.59
N PRO A 63 -0.82 8.04 5.99
CA PRO A 63 -1.54 8.97 6.85
C PRO A 63 -2.81 9.46 6.16
N GLU A 64 -3.81 9.82 6.95
CA GLU A 64 -5.01 10.48 6.44
C GLU A 64 -4.62 11.82 5.82
N PRO A 65 -5.21 12.20 4.66
CA PRO A 65 -4.98 13.52 4.10
C PRO A 65 -5.49 14.57 5.09
N GLU A 66 -4.68 15.61 5.31
CA GLU A 66 -5.11 16.78 6.09
C GLU A 66 -6.34 17.42 5.42
N LYS A 67 -7.35 17.79 6.22
CA LYS A 67 -8.62 18.34 5.75
C LYS A 67 -8.47 19.75 5.20
#